data_AF-A0A3A8PPI7-F1
#
_entry.id   AF-A0A3A8PPI7-F1
#
_cell.length_a   1.000
_cell.length_b   1.000
_cell.length_c   1.000
_cell.angle_alpha   90.00
_cell.angle_beta   90.00
_cell.angle_gamma   90.00
#
_symmetry.space_group_name_H-M   'P 1'
#
loop_
_entity.id
_entity.type
_entity.pdbx_description
1 polymer ?
#
loop_
_entity_poly.entity_id
_entity_poly.type
_entity_poly.pdbx_seq_one_letter_code
_entity_poly.pdbx_strand_id
1 'polypeptide(L)'
;MSLVKQQGILSPETRSDRDADVIMTAAVVGWAWSRLTNADVNKRHARIDFEVQDAQKLDKKELREQTESVALHISTIEKINQLLHATGLKPEQKVELGTTPIWTTGGRIAGGTGDKNPADAYRYNPPLPDGYAAKLFQLATDPATAGQLGYQGRGAYTGFIDGRTDGQTGLMSTFQHTVPFDDAYGRRWHPPEAPPDKTWGMILTTAMQDHVDPDESKQGLKQWGMHFEGPAPQRNRDICAYTHGMIQAIYDVHVHQLANDTSPNKKTPYNPGTPYEIAVGNKTTKLASCFPCSIFMEATGHAASSTHLGRGESWSPLYPPANPTTTQHKAWQACNAQWQAYCKSIIDAGLQCLKKAPAQLNADWTASVAALDLYLNGPRGVNKTPATAAQAYANLILDAVTVHDHEVKRVNRTLK
;
A
#
# COMPACT_ATOMS: atom_id res chain seq x y z
N MET A 1 -22.08 15.95 6.68
CA MET A 1 -21.70 16.83 5.55
C MET A 1 -21.75 16.01 4.27
N SER A 2 -22.03 16.60 3.10
CA SER A 2 -22.07 15.89 1.82
C SER A 2 -20.66 15.73 1.23
N LEU A 3 -20.44 14.63 0.50
CA LEU A 3 -19.21 14.42 -0.28
C LEU A 3 -19.07 15.52 -1.35
N VAL A 4 -17.89 16.15 -1.41
CA VAL A 4 -17.59 17.15 -2.44
C VAL A 4 -17.28 16.45 -3.74
N LYS A 5 -18.21 16.54 -4.70
CA LYS A 5 -17.97 16.12 -6.08
C LYS A 5 -17.12 17.18 -6.78
N GLN A 6 -15.94 16.81 -7.25
CA GLN A 6 -15.12 17.65 -8.12
C GLN A 6 -14.62 16.83 -9.32
N GLN A 7 -14.45 17.48 -10.47
CA GLN A 7 -14.11 16.83 -11.73
C GLN A 7 -12.68 16.25 -11.71
N GLY A 8 -11.72 17.02 -11.17
CA GLY A 8 -10.33 16.63 -10.95
C GLY A 8 -10.00 16.50 -9.47
N ILE A 9 -8.88 15.83 -9.16
CA ILE A 9 -8.31 15.78 -7.80
C ILE A 9 -7.51 17.06 -7.53
N LEU A 10 -6.75 17.52 -8.54
CA LEU A 10 -5.79 18.62 -8.40
C LEU A 10 -6.43 19.98 -8.64
N SER A 11 -7.44 20.06 -9.51
CA SER A 11 -8.25 21.26 -9.74
C SER A 11 -9.62 20.94 -10.33
N PRO A 12 -10.59 21.87 -10.31
CA PRO A 12 -11.89 21.68 -10.98
C PRO A 12 -11.79 21.50 -12.51
N GLU A 13 -10.71 21.95 -13.14
CA GLU A 13 -10.54 21.93 -14.60
C GLU A 13 -9.85 20.65 -15.11
N THR A 14 -9.32 19.83 -14.21
CA THR A 14 -8.63 18.58 -14.52
C THR A 14 -9.57 17.38 -14.44
N ARG A 15 -9.10 16.19 -14.82
CA ARG A 15 -9.87 14.95 -14.73
C ARG A 15 -9.27 14.05 -13.65
N SER A 16 -10.11 13.53 -12.77
CA SER A 16 -9.68 12.67 -11.65
C SER A 16 -8.88 11.45 -12.07
N ASP A 17 -9.20 10.84 -13.21
CA ASP A 17 -8.44 9.71 -13.74
C ASP A 17 -7.00 10.10 -14.14
N ARG A 18 -6.84 11.23 -14.84
CA ARG A 18 -5.52 11.74 -15.24
C ARG A 18 -4.71 12.28 -14.07
N ASP A 19 -5.37 12.90 -13.10
CA ASP A 19 -4.72 13.38 -11.89
C ASP A 19 -4.21 12.23 -11.04
N ALA A 20 -5.04 11.20 -10.80
CA ALA A 20 -4.64 10.02 -10.08
C ALA A 20 -3.47 9.30 -10.78
N ASP A 21 -3.48 9.25 -12.11
CA ASP A 21 -2.37 8.72 -12.89
C ASP A 21 -1.06 9.50 -12.69
N VAL A 22 -1.11 10.83 -12.74
CA VAL A 22 0.07 11.68 -12.53
C VAL A 22 0.58 11.60 -11.09
N ILE A 23 -0.31 11.61 -10.10
CA ILE A 23 0.06 11.51 -8.68
C ILE A 23 0.79 10.19 -8.42
N MET A 24 0.21 9.07 -8.87
CA MET A 24 0.82 7.75 -8.66
C MET A 24 2.09 7.57 -9.49
N THR A 25 2.14 8.12 -10.71
CA THR A 25 3.36 8.11 -11.52
C THR A 25 4.47 8.91 -10.86
N ALA A 26 4.19 10.10 -10.33
CA ALA A 26 5.17 10.87 -9.57
C ALA A 26 5.64 10.10 -8.34
N ALA A 27 4.74 9.48 -7.57
CA ALA A 27 5.12 8.68 -6.42
C ALA A 27 6.01 7.47 -6.77
N VAL A 28 5.65 6.71 -7.80
CA VAL A 28 6.43 5.53 -8.26
C VAL A 28 7.80 5.93 -8.79
N VAL A 29 7.86 6.94 -9.66
CA VAL A 29 9.14 7.43 -10.22
C VAL A 29 10.02 8.02 -9.12
N GLY A 30 9.44 8.77 -8.19
CA GLY A 30 10.17 9.36 -7.07
C GLY A 30 10.67 8.34 -6.06
N TRP A 31 9.89 7.29 -5.79
CA TRP A 31 10.33 6.14 -5.02
C TRP A 31 11.53 5.46 -5.68
N ALA A 32 11.42 5.17 -6.98
CA ALA A 32 12.51 4.58 -7.76
C ALA A 32 13.77 5.45 -7.74
N TRP A 33 13.61 6.76 -7.98
CA TRP A 33 14.70 7.74 -7.89
C TRP A 33 15.36 7.70 -6.51
N SER A 34 14.56 7.83 -5.44
CA SER A 34 15.05 7.85 -4.05
C SER A 34 15.88 6.62 -3.72
N ARG A 35 15.43 5.43 -4.15
CA ARG A 35 16.19 4.18 -3.97
C ARG A 35 17.46 4.16 -4.80
N LEU A 36 17.38 4.44 -6.11
CA LEU A 36 18.54 4.37 -7.02
C LEU A 36 19.61 5.43 -6.72
N THR A 37 19.24 6.54 -6.07
CA THR A 37 20.16 7.59 -5.61
C THR A 37 20.52 7.49 -4.13
N ASN A 38 20.15 6.42 -3.43
CA ASN A 38 20.42 6.28 -1.99
C ASN A 38 21.92 6.47 -1.71
N ALA A 39 22.27 7.16 -0.62
CA ALA A 39 23.67 7.36 -0.25
C ALA A 39 24.38 6.01 0.01
N ASP A 40 23.69 5.05 0.61
CA ASP A 40 24.16 3.69 0.82
C ASP A 40 24.02 2.89 -0.50
N VAL A 41 25.17 2.55 -1.08
CA VAL A 41 25.25 1.79 -2.34
C VAL A 41 24.55 0.43 -2.22
N ASN A 42 24.55 -0.19 -1.04
CA ASN A 42 23.90 -1.48 -0.82
C ASN A 42 22.36 -1.37 -0.85
N LYS A 43 21.83 -0.15 -0.70
CA LYS A 43 20.40 0.16 -0.78
C LYS A 43 20.00 0.79 -2.11
N ARG A 44 20.92 0.88 -3.07
CA ARG A 44 20.65 1.39 -4.43
C ARG A 44 19.98 0.35 -5.31
N HIS A 45 18.79 -0.05 -4.90
CA HIS A 45 18.03 -1.07 -5.62
C HIS A 45 16.56 -0.69 -5.66
N ALA A 46 16.02 -0.57 -6.87
CA ALA A 46 14.60 -0.38 -7.10
C ALA A 46 14.10 -1.56 -7.93
N ARG A 47 13.25 -2.39 -7.35
CA ARG A 47 12.66 -3.55 -8.03
C ARG A 47 11.16 -3.58 -7.84
N ILE A 48 10.48 -3.77 -8.96
CA ILE A 48 9.04 -4.02 -9.01
C ILE A 48 8.88 -5.47 -9.40
N ASP A 49 8.20 -6.23 -8.57
CA ASP A 49 7.86 -7.61 -8.85
C ASP A 49 6.43 -7.70 -9.38
N PHE A 50 6.19 -8.69 -10.23
CA PHE A 50 4.85 -9.11 -10.59
C PHE A 50 4.66 -10.60 -10.30
N GLU A 51 3.42 -10.98 -10.04
CA GLU A 51 3.07 -12.37 -9.76
C GLU A 51 2.87 -13.11 -11.08
N VAL A 52 3.48 -14.29 -11.17
CA VAL A 52 3.28 -15.24 -12.27
C VAL A 52 2.54 -16.43 -11.69
N GLN A 53 1.41 -16.78 -12.30
CA GLN A 53 0.72 -18.02 -12.01
C GLN A 53 1.39 -19.17 -12.76
N ASP A 54 1.29 -20.37 -12.18
CA ASP A 54 1.80 -21.60 -12.77
C ASP A 54 1.17 -21.85 -14.14
N ALA A 55 1.95 -21.67 -15.21
CA ALA A 55 1.47 -21.80 -16.58
C ALA A 55 0.89 -23.18 -16.91
N GLN A 56 1.25 -24.23 -16.14
CA GLN A 56 0.68 -25.56 -16.31
C GLN A 56 -0.76 -25.67 -15.79
N LYS A 57 -1.19 -24.72 -14.93
CA LYS A 57 -2.53 -24.67 -14.33
C LYS A 57 -3.46 -23.69 -15.04
N LEU A 58 -2.95 -22.94 -16.02
CA LEU A 58 -3.72 -21.93 -16.74
C LEU A 58 -4.38 -22.52 -17.99
N ASP A 59 -5.62 -22.11 -18.24
CA ASP A 59 -6.22 -22.30 -19.54
C ASP A 59 -5.59 -21.36 -20.60
N LYS A 60 -5.97 -21.53 -21.87
CA LYS A 60 -5.41 -20.72 -22.97
C LYS A 60 -5.70 -19.22 -22.82
N LYS A 61 -6.85 -18.85 -22.25
CA LYS A 61 -7.27 -17.47 -22.06
C LYS A 61 -6.47 -16.86 -20.91
N GLU A 62 -6.38 -17.54 -19.79
CA GLU A 62 -5.60 -17.13 -18.61
C GLU A 62 -4.11 -16.96 -18.94
N LEU A 63 -3.54 -17.88 -19.73
CA LEU A 63 -2.16 -17.79 -20.19
C LEU A 63 -1.94 -16.56 -21.08
N ARG A 64 -2.90 -16.23 -21.95
CA ARG A 64 -2.86 -15.03 -22.78
C ARG A 64 -2.95 -13.77 -21.93
N GLU A 65 -3.88 -13.71 -20.98
CA GLU A 65 -4.03 -12.59 -20.04
C GLU A 65 -2.77 -12.37 -19.21
N GLN A 66 -2.13 -13.45 -18.74
CA GLN A 66 -0.84 -13.38 -18.06
C GLN A 66 0.26 -12.84 -18.98
N THR A 67 0.31 -13.27 -20.24
CA THR A 67 1.31 -12.80 -21.21
C THR A 67 1.14 -11.30 -21.51
N GLU A 68 -0.09 -10.85 -21.73
CA GLU A 68 -0.42 -9.43 -21.93
C GLU A 68 -0.08 -8.59 -20.68
N SER A 69 -0.30 -9.14 -19.49
CA SER A 69 0.12 -8.53 -18.22
C SER A 69 1.65 -8.40 -18.13
N VAL A 70 2.41 -9.44 -18.50
CA VAL A 70 3.89 -9.39 -18.51
C VAL A 70 4.39 -8.31 -19.46
N ALA A 71 3.85 -8.26 -20.68
CA ALA A 71 4.23 -7.26 -21.68
C ALA A 71 3.96 -5.83 -21.19
N LEU A 72 2.82 -5.61 -20.51
CA LEU A 72 2.51 -4.33 -19.89
C LEU A 72 3.55 -3.95 -18.82
N HIS A 73 3.94 -4.87 -17.95
CA HIS A 73 4.96 -4.58 -16.92
C HIS A 73 6.32 -4.26 -17.53
N ILE A 74 6.76 -5.02 -18.54
CA ILE A 74 8.01 -4.74 -19.27
C ILE A 74 7.98 -3.32 -19.84
N SER A 75 6.92 -3.00 -20.59
CA SER A 75 6.75 -1.67 -21.18
C SER A 75 6.77 -0.56 -20.12
N THR A 76 6.06 -0.75 -19.00
CA THR A 76 6.07 0.23 -17.91
C THR A 76 7.47 0.44 -17.31
N ILE A 77 8.23 -0.62 -17.05
CA ILE A 77 9.57 -0.51 -16.47
C ILE A 77 10.55 0.14 -17.46
N GLU A 78 10.45 -0.16 -18.75
CA GLU A 78 11.23 0.50 -19.79
C GLU A 78 10.98 2.00 -19.80
N LYS A 79 9.71 2.43 -19.75
CA LYS A 79 9.33 3.85 -19.71
C LYS A 79 9.82 4.57 -18.47
N ILE A 80 9.71 3.94 -17.30
CA ILE A 80 10.28 4.49 -16.06
C ILE A 80 11.79 4.69 -16.21
N ASN A 81 12.51 3.70 -16.72
CA ASN A 81 13.96 3.78 -16.92
C ASN A 81 14.35 4.83 -17.96
N GLN A 82 13.61 4.96 -19.07
CA GLN A 82 13.83 6.01 -20.06
C GLN A 82 13.67 7.41 -19.45
N LEU A 83 12.62 7.62 -18.64
CA LEU A 83 12.44 8.86 -17.89
C LEU A 83 13.61 9.11 -16.94
N LEU A 84 13.98 8.14 -16.10
CA LEU A 84 15.03 8.29 -15.10
C LEU A 84 16.42 8.55 -15.71
N HIS A 85 16.75 7.91 -16.83
CA HIS A 85 18.00 8.20 -17.55
C HIS A 85 17.97 9.60 -18.17
N ALA A 86 16.84 10.01 -18.76
CA ALA A 86 16.66 11.36 -19.29
C ALA A 86 16.76 12.45 -18.21
N THR A 87 16.55 12.11 -16.93
CA THR A 87 16.66 13.04 -15.80
C THR A 87 18.03 13.02 -15.12
N GLY A 88 18.95 12.17 -15.61
CA GLY A 88 20.37 12.15 -15.24
C GLY A 88 20.83 10.92 -14.45
N LEU A 89 20.01 9.88 -14.27
CA LEU A 89 20.52 8.61 -13.73
C LEU A 89 21.43 7.92 -14.74
N LYS A 90 22.45 7.23 -14.22
CA LYS A 90 23.37 6.45 -15.04
C LYS A 90 22.68 5.16 -15.54
N PRO A 91 23.11 4.57 -16.67
CA PRO A 91 22.47 3.37 -17.24
C PRO A 91 22.38 2.15 -16.30
N GLU A 92 23.31 2.01 -15.35
CA GLU A 92 23.30 0.95 -14.34
C GLU A 92 22.30 1.21 -13.20
N GLN A 93 21.87 2.46 -13.01
CA GLN A 93 20.88 2.86 -12.01
C GLN A 93 19.47 2.76 -12.60
N LYS A 94 18.97 1.53 -12.69
CA LYS A 94 17.69 1.22 -13.31
C LYS A 94 16.75 0.49 -12.36
N VAL A 95 15.47 0.69 -12.59
CA VAL A 95 14.40 -0.11 -12.00
C VAL A 95 14.42 -1.48 -12.67
N GLU A 96 14.42 -2.53 -11.84
CA GLU A 96 14.37 -3.91 -12.27
C GLU A 96 12.94 -4.44 -12.24
N LEU A 97 12.56 -5.17 -13.29
CA LEU A 97 11.38 -6.02 -13.27
C LEU A 97 11.77 -7.39 -12.72
N GLY A 98 11.08 -7.84 -11.68
CA GLY A 98 11.25 -9.16 -11.12
C GLY A 98 9.95 -9.94 -11.05
N THR A 99 10.04 -11.18 -10.57
CA THR A 99 8.88 -12.03 -10.29
C THR A 99 8.91 -12.45 -8.83
N THR A 100 7.73 -12.57 -8.23
CA THR A 100 7.61 -13.28 -6.95
C THR A 100 7.64 -14.79 -7.19
N PRO A 101 7.98 -15.59 -6.18
CA PRO A 101 7.69 -17.02 -6.20
C PRO A 101 6.21 -17.26 -6.50
N ILE A 102 5.90 -18.40 -7.14
CA ILE A 102 4.52 -18.85 -7.33
C ILE A 102 3.91 -19.05 -5.93
N TRP A 103 2.70 -18.53 -5.74
CA TRP A 103 2.01 -18.66 -4.47
C TRP A 103 1.87 -20.11 -4.01
N THR A 104 2.17 -20.32 -2.74
CA THR A 104 1.80 -21.50 -1.98
C THR A 104 1.27 -21.05 -0.62
N THR A 105 0.36 -21.80 -0.03
CA THR A 105 -0.11 -21.54 1.34
C THR A 105 1.08 -21.39 2.29
N GLY A 106 1.09 -20.32 3.10
CA GLY A 106 2.21 -19.99 3.98
C GLY A 106 3.36 -19.22 3.33
N GLY A 107 3.22 -18.80 2.07
CA GLY A 107 4.09 -17.78 1.48
C GLY A 107 4.02 -16.48 2.28
N ARG A 108 5.17 -15.79 2.38
CA ARG A 108 5.37 -14.64 3.27
C ARG A 108 5.96 -13.44 2.55
N ILE A 109 5.44 -12.26 2.85
CA ILE A 109 6.10 -10.99 2.55
C ILE A 109 6.75 -10.54 3.85
N ALA A 110 8.07 -10.46 3.89
CA ALA A 110 8.79 -9.96 5.06
C ALA A 110 8.92 -8.43 4.99
N GLY A 111 8.66 -7.77 6.12
CA GLY A 111 9.06 -6.38 6.35
C GLY A 111 10.53 -6.32 6.77
N GLY A 112 11.29 -5.40 6.18
CA GLY A 112 12.71 -5.16 6.50
C GLY A 112 13.71 -5.96 5.66
N THR A 113 13.26 -6.85 4.77
CA THR A 113 14.14 -7.57 3.84
C THR A 113 14.20 -6.94 2.45
N GLY A 114 13.45 -5.86 2.20
CA GLY A 114 13.44 -5.15 0.93
C GLY A 114 14.80 -4.59 0.48
N ASP A 115 15.70 -4.34 1.44
CA ASP A 115 17.06 -3.86 1.22
C ASP A 115 18.07 -5.02 0.95
N LYS A 116 17.65 -6.29 1.09
CA LYS A 116 18.51 -7.44 0.80
C LYS A 116 18.73 -7.59 -0.70
N ASN A 117 19.80 -8.27 -1.11
CA ASN A 117 19.98 -8.67 -2.50
C ASN A 117 18.76 -9.50 -2.98
N PRO A 118 18.23 -9.30 -4.20
CA PRO A 118 17.14 -10.12 -4.74
C PRO A 118 17.43 -11.63 -4.77
N ALA A 119 18.70 -12.03 -4.84
CA ALA A 119 19.14 -13.41 -4.79
C ALA A 119 19.28 -13.97 -3.35
N ASP A 120 19.05 -13.16 -2.31
CA ASP A 120 19.06 -13.62 -0.91
C ASP A 120 17.89 -14.60 -0.68
N ALA A 121 18.23 -15.83 -0.31
CA ALA A 121 17.27 -16.91 -0.08
C ALA A 121 16.21 -16.55 0.98
N TYR A 122 16.53 -15.65 1.91
CA TYR A 122 15.65 -15.21 2.99
C TYR A 122 14.82 -13.98 2.64
N ARG A 123 14.98 -13.40 1.44
CA ARG A 123 14.20 -12.22 1.03
C ARG A 123 12.70 -12.52 1.00
N TYR A 124 12.33 -13.63 0.35
CA TYR A 124 10.93 -14.08 0.20
C TYR A 124 10.58 -15.26 1.12
N ASN A 125 11.58 -15.94 1.68
CA ASN A 125 11.41 -17.10 2.55
C ASN A 125 12.22 -16.94 3.83
N PRO A 126 11.82 -16.03 4.74
CA PRO A 126 12.48 -15.92 6.04
C PRO A 126 12.45 -17.28 6.78
N PRO A 127 13.33 -17.55 7.75
CA PRO A 127 13.22 -18.75 8.57
C PRO A 127 11.81 -18.94 9.12
N LEU A 128 11.36 -20.18 9.30
CA LEU A 128 10.05 -20.43 9.93
C LEU A 128 10.06 -19.89 11.37
N PRO A 129 8.95 -19.31 11.84
CA PRO A 129 8.84 -18.85 13.21
C PRO A 129 8.97 -20.03 14.18
N ASP A 130 9.49 -19.78 15.38
CA ASP A 130 9.63 -20.76 16.45
C ASP A 130 8.63 -20.51 17.60
N GLY A 131 8.63 -21.40 18.60
CA GLY A 131 7.82 -21.24 19.81
C GLY A 131 6.31 -21.06 19.55
N TYR A 132 5.74 -20.00 20.14
CA TYR A 132 4.30 -19.69 19.99
C TYR A 132 3.97 -19.10 18.60
N ALA A 133 4.92 -18.39 17.98
CA ALA A 133 4.78 -17.85 16.63
C ALA A 133 4.64 -18.99 15.60
N ALA A 134 5.37 -20.09 15.78
CA ALA A 134 5.21 -21.31 14.97
C ALA A 134 3.76 -21.85 15.02
N LYS A 135 3.15 -21.87 16.21
CA LYS A 135 1.77 -22.36 16.39
C LYS A 135 0.76 -21.47 15.70
N LEU A 136 0.88 -20.15 15.83
CA LEU A 136 0.00 -19.20 15.14
C LEU A 136 0.17 -19.27 13.62
N PHE A 137 1.40 -19.41 13.14
CA PHE A 137 1.67 -19.60 11.71
C PHE A 137 1.04 -20.87 11.18
N GLN A 138 1.18 -22.00 11.89
CA GLN A 138 0.55 -23.26 11.52
C GLN A 138 -0.97 -23.12 11.49
N LEU A 139 -1.57 -22.52 12.52
CA LEU A 139 -3.01 -22.25 12.54
C LEU A 139 -3.46 -21.45 11.32
N ALA A 140 -2.73 -20.37 10.97
CA ALA A 140 -3.08 -19.50 9.85
C ALA A 140 -2.88 -20.12 8.46
N THR A 141 -2.11 -21.21 8.35
CA THR A 141 -1.71 -21.81 7.07
C THR A 141 -2.22 -23.23 6.89
N ASP A 142 -2.69 -23.89 7.94
CA ASP A 142 -3.33 -25.19 7.86
C ASP A 142 -4.69 -25.06 7.16
N PRO A 143 -4.95 -25.76 6.04
CA PRO A 143 -6.23 -25.69 5.35
C PRO A 143 -7.46 -25.95 6.23
N ALA A 144 -7.32 -26.73 7.31
CA ALA A 144 -8.41 -27.02 8.24
C ALA A 144 -8.80 -25.83 9.12
N THR A 145 -7.86 -24.91 9.40
CA THR A 145 -8.05 -23.78 10.32
C THR A 145 -7.88 -22.42 9.66
N ALA A 146 -7.20 -22.32 8.51
CA ALA A 146 -6.94 -21.07 7.80
C ALA A 146 -8.23 -20.32 7.45
N GLY A 147 -9.27 -21.04 7.02
CA GLY A 147 -10.60 -20.47 6.75
C GLY A 147 -11.32 -19.89 7.98
N GLN A 148 -10.82 -20.18 9.19
CA GLN A 148 -11.35 -19.67 10.46
C GLN A 148 -10.57 -18.45 10.96
N LEU A 149 -9.45 -18.11 10.32
CA LEU A 149 -8.52 -17.08 10.77
C LEU A 149 -8.49 -15.92 9.78
N GLY A 150 -9.25 -14.87 10.08
CA GLY A 150 -9.16 -13.63 9.32
C GLY A 150 -9.99 -13.62 8.03
N TYR A 151 -9.91 -12.49 7.33
CA TYR A 151 -10.49 -12.31 6.01
C TYR A 151 -9.78 -13.15 4.98
N GLN A 152 -10.55 -13.79 4.11
CA GLN A 152 -10.09 -14.70 3.05
C GLN A 152 -10.52 -14.22 1.65
N GLY A 153 -11.16 -13.05 1.57
CA GLY A 153 -11.61 -12.45 0.32
C GLY A 153 -10.49 -11.74 -0.45
N ARG A 154 -10.86 -10.96 -1.47
CA ARG A 154 -9.90 -10.12 -2.20
C ARG A 154 -9.36 -9.03 -1.25
N GLY A 155 -8.03 -8.94 -1.11
CA GLY A 155 -7.40 -8.00 -0.17
C GLY A 155 -7.27 -8.55 1.26
N ALA A 156 -7.46 -9.86 1.41
CA ALA A 156 -7.19 -10.64 2.61
C ALA A 156 -5.69 -10.77 2.84
N TYR A 157 -5.14 -9.82 3.57
CA TYR A 157 -3.77 -9.90 4.03
C TYR A 157 -3.79 -10.01 5.55
N THR A 158 -3.09 -11.02 6.07
CA THR A 158 -2.94 -11.21 7.51
C THR A 158 -1.53 -10.83 7.90
N GLY A 159 -1.42 -9.75 8.67
CA GLY A 159 -0.18 -9.36 9.32
C GLY A 159 0.18 -10.38 10.38
N PHE A 160 1.47 -10.60 10.56
CA PHE A 160 2.02 -11.53 11.53
C PHE A 160 3.29 -10.93 12.13
N ILE A 161 3.54 -11.15 13.41
CA ILE A 161 4.71 -10.61 14.11
C ILE A 161 5.51 -11.75 14.69
N ASP A 162 6.81 -11.78 14.45
CA ASP A 162 7.71 -12.82 14.97
C ASP A 162 8.90 -12.23 15.74
N GLY A 163 9.53 -13.05 16.59
CA GLY A 163 10.85 -12.77 17.16
C GLY A 163 10.88 -11.71 18.27
N ARG A 164 9.74 -11.33 18.85
CA ARG A 164 9.69 -10.35 19.95
C ARG A 164 10.38 -10.89 21.20
N THR A 165 11.11 -10.03 21.91
CA THR A 165 11.89 -10.41 23.12
C THR A 165 11.06 -11.03 24.25
N ASP A 166 9.79 -10.65 24.37
CA ASP A 166 8.88 -11.21 25.40
C ASP A 166 8.07 -12.41 24.90
N GLY A 167 8.33 -12.88 23.68
CA GLY A 167 7.63 -14.01 23.05
C GLY A 167 6.19 -13.70 22.62
N GLN A 168 5.69 -12.47 22.78
CA GLN A 168 4.37 -12.11 22.29
C GLN A 168 4.38 -11.97 20.76
N THR A 169 3.38 -12.55 20.12
CA THR A 169 3.14 -12.56 18.68
C THR A 169 1.64 -12.42 18.44
N GLY A 170 1.25 -11.96 17.25
CA GLY A 170 -0.15 -11.74 16.89
C GLY A 170 -0.41 -11.92 15.41
N LEU A 171 -1.68 -12.20 15.09
CA LEU A 171 -2.23 -12.16 13.74
C LEU A 171 -3.10 -10.91 13.61
N MET A 172 -2.86 -10.12 12.57
CA MET A 172 -3.53 -8.84 12.33
C MET A 172 -4.28 -8.94 11.00
N SER A 173 -5.59 -9.13 11.02
CA SER A 173 -6.37 -9.18 9.79
C SER A 173 -6.58 -7.79 9.20
N THR A 174 -6.75 -7.67 7.88
CA THR A 174 -7.19 -6.41 7.25
C THR A 174 -8.34 -5.76 8.04
N PHE A 175 -8.23 -4.45 8.28
CA PHE A 175 -9.19 -3.67 9.04
C PHE A 175 -9.95 -2.71 8.13
N GLN A 176 -11.27 -2.79 8.15
CA GLN A 176 -12.15 -1.88 7.45
C GLN A 176 -12.63 -0.78 8.40
N HIS A 177 -12.53 0.46 7.96
CA HIS A 177 -13.00 1.62 8.72
C HIS A 177 -13.58 2.70 7.82
N THR A 178 -14.41 3.55 8.43
CA THR A 178 -14.86 4.78 7.80
C THR A 178 -13.72 5.81 7.88
N VAL A 179 -13.42 6.46 6.76
CA VAL A 179 -12.47 7.58 6.74
C VAL A 179 -13.08 8.74 7.52
N PRO A 180 -12.40 9.29 8.55
CA PRO A 180 -12.90 10.42 9.29
C PRO A 180 -13.00 11.63 8.35
N PHE A 181 -14.18 12.25 8.35
CA PHE A 181 -14.50 13.41 7.52
C PHE A 181 -14.67 14.64 8.44
N ASP A 182 -13.57 15.09 9.04
CA ASP A 182 -13.54 16.22 9.96
C ASP A 182 -12.44 17.23 9.61
N ASP A 183 -12.45 18.40 10.25
CA ASP A 183 -11.47 19.46 9.98
C ASP A 183 -10.03 19.10 10.40
N ALA A 184 -9.85 18.14 11.33
CA ALA A 184 -8.53 17.70 11.79
C ALA A 184 -7.81 16.87 10.72
N TYR A 185 -8.60 16.10 9.97
CA TYR A 185 -8.14 15.36 8.81
C TYR A 185 -8.46 16.06 7.50
N GLY A 186 -9.12 17.22 7.47
CA GLY A 186 -9.53 17.90 6.24
C GLY A 186 -10.59 17.15 5.43
N ARG A 187 -11.14 17.79 4.38
CA ARG A 187 -11.96 17.07 3.40
C ARG A 187 -11.05 16.15 2.59
N ARG A 188 -11.14 14.85 2.85
CA ARG A 188 -10.29 13.82 2.26
C ARG A 188 -11.08 13.05 1.22
N TRP A 189 -10.38 12.57 0.19
CA TRP A 189 -10.89 11.65 -0.81
C TRP A 189 -11.89 12.33 -1.72
N HIS A 190 -11.50 12.49 -2.98
CA HIS A 190 -12.28 13.15 -4.03
C HIS A 190 -12.79 12.12 -5.05
N PRO A 191 -13.76 11.27 -4.65
CA PRO A 191 -14.22 10.21 -5.52
C PRO A 191 -14.99 10.75 -6.73
N PRO A 192 -14.82 10.16 -7.93
CA PRO A 192 -15.53 10.61 -9.13
C PRO A 192 -17.05 10.38 -9.04
N GLU A 193 -17.52 9.28 -8.44
CA GLU A 193 -18.89 9.03 -7.98
C GLU A 193 -18.95 7.65 -7.27
N ALA A 194 -19.83 7.46 -6.29
CA ALA A 194 -20.10 6.13 -5.72
C ALA A 194 -20.92 5.28 -6.71
N PRO A 195 -20.59 4.00 -6.93
CA PRO A 195 -21.45 3.13 -7.72
C PRO A 195 -22.89 3.07 -7.16
N PRO A 196 -23.91 2.83 -8.00
CA PRO A 196 -25.31 2.91 -7.58
C PRO A 196 -25.74 1.91 -6.50
N ASP A 197 -24.91 0.92 -6.20
CA ASP A 197 -25.22 -0.23 -5.36
C ASP A 197 -24.31 -0.37 -4.13
N LYS A 198 -23.35 0.56 -3.93
CA LYS A 198 -22.43 0.49 -2.78
C LYS A 198 -21.89 1.83 -2.30
N THR A 199 -21.54 1.89 -1.02
CA THR A 199 -20.78 3.01 -0.43
C THR A 199 -19.43 3.14 -1.14
N TRP A 200 -18.99 4.40 -1.35
CA TRP A 200 -17.75 4.65 -2.07
C TRP A 200 -16.57 4.01 -1.32
N GLY A 201 -15.67 3.40 -2.08
CA GLY A 201 -14.50 2.72 -1.56
C GLY A 201 -14.72 1.24 -1.20
N MET A 202 -15.96 0.76 -1.11
CA MET A 202 -16.21 -0.66 -0.81
C MET A 202 -15.75 -1.58 -1.94
N ILE A 203 -14.93 -2.57 -1.59
CA ILE A 203 -14.41 -3.58 -2.51
C ILE A 203 -15.51 -4.58 -2.90
N LEU A 204 -16.44 -4.89 -1.98
CA LEU A 204 -17.61 -5.76 -2.18
C LEU A 204 -18.91 -4.95 -2.16
N THR A 205 -19.99 -5.46 -2.75
CA THR A 205 -21.30 -4.78 -2.72
C THR A 205 -21.96 -4.91 -1.34
N THR A 206 -22.90 -4.02 -1.01
CA THR A 206 -23.69 -4.12 0.22
C THR A 206 -24.52 -5.42 0.26
N ALA A 207 -25.00 -5.90 -0.89
CA ALA A 207 -25.68 -7.20 -0.99
C ALA A 207 -24.73 -8.37 -0.65
N MET A 208 -23.45 -8.31 -1.05
CA MET A 208 -22.44 -9.30 -0.65
C MET A 208 -22.02 -9.20 0.82
N GLN A 209 -22.39 -8.12 1.52
CA GLN A 209 -22.29 -8.03 2.98
C GLN A 209 -23.43 -8.77 3.69
N ASP A 210 -24.61 -8.80 3.07
CA ASP A 210 -25.83 -9.42 3.61
C ASP A 210 -26.07 -10.86 3.11
N HIS A 211 -25.26 -11.36 2.16
CA HIS A 211 -25.40 -12.72 1.65
C HIS A 211 -24.88 -13.76 2.66
N VAL A 212 -25.86 -14.40 3.29
CA VAL A 212 -25.87 -15.75 3.85
C VAL A 212 -24.98 -16.65 2.98
N ASP A 213 -23.88 -17.14 3.56
CA ASP A 213 -23.17 -18.30 3.03
C ASP A 213 -24.20 -19.42 2.82
N PRO A 214 -24.25 -20.11 1.65
CA PRO A 214 -25.22 -21.20 1.42
C PRO A 214 -25.13 -22.30 2.48
N ASP A 215 -24.05 -22.34 3.25
CA ASP A 215 -23.95 -23.05 4.52
C ASP A 215 -24.43 -22.15 5.68
N GLU A 216 -25.69 -22.30 6.09
CA GLU A 216 -26.30 -21.53 7.20
C GLU A 216 -25.53 -21.62 8.52
N SER A 217 -24.59 -22.56 8.67
CA SER A 217 -23.69 -22.65 9.82
C SER A 217 -22.60 -21.55 9.85
N LYS A 218 -22.42 -20.79 8.76
CA LYS A 218 -21.38 -19.75 8.58
C LYS A 218 -21.95 -18.34 8.45
N GLN A 219 -23.04 -18.04 9.15
CA GLN A 219 -23.67 -16.74 9.11
C GLN A 219 -22.81 -15.64 9.77
N GLY A 220 -22.42 -14.65 8.97
CA GLY A 220 -22.01 -13.31 9.39
C GLY A 220 -20.64 -12.86 8.87
N LEU A 221 -20.53 -11.65 8.33
CA LEU A 221 -19.26 -11.02 7.91
C LEU A 221 -18.19 -10.94 9.00
N LYS A 222 -18.58 -10.96 10.28
CA LYS A 222 -17.65 -11.11 11.42
C LYS A 222 -16.81 -12.40 11.34
N GLN A 223 -17.30 -13.42 10.61
CA GLN A 223 -16.64 -14.71 10.42
C GLN A 223 -15.69 -14.74 9.22
N TRP A 224 -15.75 -13.74 8.33
CA TRP A 224 -14.78 -13.58 7.25
C TRP A 224 -13.60 -12.75 7.75
N GLY A 225 -13.20 -12.94 9.00
CA GLY A 225 -12.25 -12.22 9.85
C GLY A 225 -11.62 -10.88 9.42
N MET A 226 -12.31 -10.03 8.68
CA MET A 226 -11.99 -8.61 8.54
C MET A 226 -12.46 -7.95 9.83
N HIS A 227 -11.59 -7.17 10.47
CA HIS A 227 -12.02 -6.43 11.65
C HIS A 227 -12.73 -5.14 11.22
N PHE A 228 -13.84 -4.83 11.86
CA PHE A 228 -14.69 -3.67 11.57
C PHE A 228 -14.84 -2.85 12.85
N GLU A 229 -14.66 -1.54 12.75
CA GLU A 229 -14.95 -0.60 13.84
C GLU A 229 -16.07 0.37 13.44
N GLY A 230 -17.00 0.57 14.36
CA GLY A 230 -18.10 1.52 14.19
C GLY A 230 -19.32 0.98 13.42
N PRO A 231 -20.32 1.83 13.20
CA PRO A 231 -21.50 1.47 12.40
C PRO A 231 -21.12 1.25 10.94
N ALA A 232 -21.93 0.46 10.22
CA ALA A 232 -21.73 0.24 8.79
C ALA A 232 -21.66 1.57 8.00
N PRO A 233 -20.73 1.73 7.05
CA PRO A 233 -20.59 2.95 6.26
C PRO A 233 -21.87 3.29 5.49
N GLN A 234 -22.41 4.48 5.70
CA GLN A 234 -23.61 4.97 5.03
C GLN A 234 -23.31 5.45 3.60
N ARG A 235 -24.11 4.97 2.66
CA ARG A 235 -24.02 5.37 1.26
C ARG A 235 -24.16 6.88 1.09
N ASN A 236 -23.39 7.46 0.15
CA ASN A 236 -23.35 8.89 -0.18
C ASN A 236 -22.93 9.83 0.97
N ARG A 237 -22.58 9.27 2.13
CA ARG A 237 -22.15 10.03 3.32
C ARG A 237 -20.74 9.64 3.73
N ASP A 238 -20.47 8.35 3.75
CA ASP A 238 -19.25 7.78 4.30
C ASP A 238 -18.34 7.26 3.19
N ILE A 239 -17.05 7.16 3.50
CA ILE A 239 -16.02 6.57 2.64
C ILE A 239 -15.44 5.37 3.36
N CYS A 240 -15.42 4.23 2.69
CA CYS A 240 -14.85 3.01 3.21
C CYS A 240 -13.37 2.89 2.81
N ALA A 241 -12.51 2.59 3.79
CA ALA A 241 -11.10 2.35 3.60
C ALA A 241 -10.64 1.07 4.28
N TYR A 242 -9.48 0.57 3.84
CA TYR A 242 -8.89 -0.67 4.33
C TYR A 242 -7.43 -0.45 4.75
N THR A 243 -7.13 -0.76 6.02
CA THR A 243 -5.76 -0.92 6.49
C THR A 243 -5.37 -2.40 6.39
N HIS A 244 -4.40 -2.74 5.55
CA HIS A 244 -3.96 -4.13 5.36
C HIS A 244 -3.24 -4.70 6.59
N GLY A 245 -3.23 -6.02 6.71
CA GLY A 245 -2.62 -6.74 7.83
C GLY A 245 -1.17 -6.38 8.11
N MET A 246 -0.30 -6.27 7.07
CA MET A 246 1.09 -5.83 7.25
C MET A 246 1.21 -4.48 7.94
N ILE A 247 0.33 -3.53 7.60
CA ILE A 247 0.35 -2.18 8.17
C ILE A 247 -0.03 -2.21 9.66
N GLN A 248 -0.99 -3.07 10.02
CA GLN A 248 -1.33 -3.30 11.42
C GLN A 248 -0.22 -3.99 12.20
N ALA A 249 0.48 -4.97 11.60
CA ALA A 249 1.64 -5.59 12.21
C ALA A 249 2.77 -4.57 12.46
N ILE A 250 3.01 -3.66 11.52
CA ILE A 250 3.97 -2.56 11.70
C ILE A 250 3.53 -1.65 12.85
N TYR A 251 2.27 -1.22 12.89
CA TYR A 251 1.79 -0.40 14.00
C TYR A 251 2.06 -1.06 15.35
N ASP A 252 1.75 -2.34 15.48
CA ASP A 252 1.95 -3.10 16.70
C ASP A 252 3.42 -3.21 17.11
N VAL A 253 4.33 -3.44 16.15
CA VAL A 253 5.79 -3.35 16.38
C VAL A 253 6.16 -1.99 16.98
N HIS A 254 5.64 -0.88 16.45
CA HIS A 254 5.88 0.45 16.99
C HIS A 254 5.20 0.70 18.34
N VAL A 255 4.02 0.12 18.62
CA VAL A 255 3.38 0.16 19.94
C VAL A 255 4.30 -0.46 20.99
N HIS A 256 4.82 -1.66 20.70
CA HIS A 256 5.69 -2.39 21.62
C HIS A 256 7.04 -1.72 21.80
N GLN A 257 7.61 -1.15 20.74
CA GLN A 257 8.82 -0.34 20.83
C GLN A 257 8.62 0.86 21.77
N LEU A 258 7.54 1.63 21.57
CA LEU A 258 7.23 2.79 22.40
C LEU A 258 6.92 2.42 23.86
N ALA A 259 6.21 1.32 24.09
CA ALA A 259 5.93 0.80 25.42
C ALA A 259 7.21 0.42 26.16
N ASN A 260 8.17 -0.24 25.49
CA ASN A 260 9.47 -0.55 26.09
C ASN A 260 10.31 0.70 26.35
N ASP A 261 10.35 1.65 25.41
CA ASP A 261 11.14 2.88 25.53
C ASP A 261 10.68 3.78 26.67
N THR A 262 9.40 3.74 27.01
CA THR A 262 8.80 4.53 28.11
C THR A 262 8.70 3.76 29.42
N SER A 263 9.06 2.48 29.44
CA SER A 263 8.97 1.62 30.61
C SER A 263 10.08 1.93 31.63
N PRO A 264 9.78 1.97 32.95
CA PRO A 264 10.82 2.03 33.98
C PRO A 264 11.71 0.78 34.00
N ASN A 265 11.20 -0.34 33.47
CA ASN A 265 11.91 -1.62 33.35
C ASN A 265 12.33 -1.90 31.90
N LYS A 266 12.80 -0.86 31.18
CA LYS A 266 13.22 -0.95 29.78
C LYS A 266 14.20 -2.12 29.58
N LYS A 267 13.88 -3.00 28.65
CA LYS A 267 14.76 -4.10 28.25
C LYS A 267 15.78 -3.58 27.23
N THR A 268 17.02 -4.01 27.32
CA THR A 268 18.09 -3.66 26.36
C THR A 268 19.08 -4.84 26.24
N PRO A 269 19.26 -5.43 25.04
CA PRO A 269 18.53 -5.13 23.80
C PRO A 269 17.05 -5.55 23.89
N TYR A 270 16.17 -4.80 23.21
CA TYR A 270 14.76 -5.16 23.02
C TYR A 270 14.47 -5.27 21.53
N ASN A 271 13.87 -6.39 21.13
CA ASN A 271 13.33 -6.61 19.81
C ASN A 271 11.80 -6.48 19.88
N PRO A 272 11.18 -5.44 19.28
CA PRO A 272 9.72 -5.28 19.25
C PRO A 272 9.02 -6.31 18.36
N GLY A 273 9.78 -7.07 17.57
CA GLY A 273 9.31 -8.07 16.63
C GLY A 273 9.52 -7.63 15.18
N THR A 274 9.51 -8.61 14.27
CA THR A 274 9.58 -8.39 12.82
C THR A 274 8.18 -8.58 12.22
N PRO A 275 7.65 -7.61 11.46
CA PRO A 275 6.36 -7.75 10.82
C PRO A 275 6.46 -8.52 9.51
N TYR A 276 5.48 -9.39 9.27
CA TYR A 276 5.28 -10.19 8.06
C TYR A 276 3.84 -10.03 7.58
N GLU A 277 3.62 -10.32 6.31
CA GLU A 277 2.29 -10.58 5.74
C GLU A 277 2.27 -12.03 5.30
N ILE A 278 1.29 -12.78 5.78
CA ILE A 278 1.11 -14.18 5.44
C ILE A 278 -0.12 -14.32 4.55
N ALA A 279 0.03 -15.08 3.47
CA ALA A 279 -1.09 -15.38 2.60
C ALA A 279 -1.88 -16.56 3.17
N VAL A 280 -3.09 -16.28 3.66
CA VAL A 280 -3.95 -17.23 4.38
C VAL A 280 -5.05 -17.85 3.53
N GLY A 281 -5.30 -17.31 2.32
CA GLY A 281 -6.47 -17.66 1.51
C GLY A 281 -6.19 -17.90 0.03
N ASN A 282 -7.15 -18.53 -0.65
CA ASN A 282 -7.06 -18.84 -2.07
C ASN A 282 -7.40 -17.66 -3.01
N LYS A 283 -7.93 -16.55 -2.48
CA LYS A 283 -8.29 -15.34 -3.25
C LYS A 283 -7.22 -14.25 -3.22
N THR A 284 -6.28 -14.32 -2.28
CA THR A 284 -5.16 -13.38 -2.18
C THR A 284 -3.86 -14.17 -2.23
N THR A 285 -3.36 -14.37 -3.46
CA THR A 285 -2.18 -15.19 -3.75
C THR A 285 -0.88 -14.37 -3.89
N LYS A 286 -0.98 -13.04 -3.76
CA LYS A 286 0.15 -12.15 -4.02
C LYS A 286 1.20 -12.23 -2.92
N LEU A 287 2.44 -12.52 -3.31
CA LEU A 287 3.64 -12.44 -2.45
C LEU A 287 4.41 -11.13 -2.64
N ALA A 288 3.70 -10.07 -2.99
CA ALA A 288 4.21 -8.71 -3.07
C ALA A 288 3.22 -7.74 -2.42
N SER A 289 3.75 -6.73 -1.73
CA SER A 289 2.92 -5.66 -1.17
C SER A 289 2.53 -4.68 -2.27
N CYS A 290 1.27 -4.21 -2.26
CA CYS A 290 0.85 -3.16 -3.18
C CYS A 290 1.68 -1.89 -2.95
N PHE A 291 1.79 -1.04 -3.98
CA PHE A 291 2.63 0.16 -3.89
C PHE A 291 2.33 1.05 -2.66
N PRO A 292 1.06 1.36 -2.30
CA PRO A 292 0.76 2.11 -1.07
C PRO A 292 1.27 1.45 0.21
N CYS A 293 1.12 0.12 0.35
CA CYS A 293 1.69 -0.61 1.48
C CYS A 293 3.21 -0.50 1.49
N SER A 294 3.85 -0.69 0.34
CA SER A 294 5.30 -0.74 0.21
C SER A 294 5.97 0.58 0.61
N ILE A 295 5.39 1.73 0.23
CA ILE A 295 5.91 3.04 0.64
C ILE A 295 5.65 3.35 2.11
N PHE A 296 4.58 2.82 2.72
CA PHE A 296 4.36 2.92 4.17
C PHE A 296 5.38 2.06 4.94
N MET A 297 5.57 0.82 4.48
CA MET A 297 6.57 -0.11 5.01
C MET A 297 7.97 0.49 4.97
N GLU A 298 8.36 1.08 3.84
CA GLU A 298 9.65 1.75 3.70
C GLU A 298 9.80 2.97 4.62
N ALA A 299 8.78 3.82 4.67
CA ALA A 299 8.80 5.02 5.53
C ALA A 299 8.95 4.69 7.02
N THR A 300 8.45 3.53 7.44
CA THR A 300 8.49 3.06 8.83
C THR A 300 9.68 2.15 9.14
N GLY A 301 10.63 2.00 8.20
CA GLY A 301 11.86 1.20 8.41
C GLY A 301 11.67 -0.31 8.20
N HIS A 302 10.55 -0.73 7.63
CA HIS A 302 10.19 -2.12 7.37
C HIS A 302 10.08 -2.43 5.87
N ALA A 303 11.01 -1.92 5.05
CA ALA A 303 11.00 -2.05 3.58
C ALA A 303 10.55 -3.44 3.08
N ALA A 304 9.56 -3.45 2.17
CA ALA A 304 8.95 -4.68 1.67
C ALA A 304 9.94 -5.56 0.91
N SER A 305 9.98 -6.85 1.21
CA SER A 305 10.65 -7.87 0.39
C SER A 305 10.31 -7.78 -1.09
N SER A 306 9.09 -7.31 -1.41
CA SER A 306 8.59 -7.23 -2.77
C SER A 306 7.50 -6.17 -2.89
N THR A 307 7.61 -5.36 -3.94
CA THR A 307 6.65 -4.29 -4.28
C THR A 307 6.03 -4.60 -5.64
N HIS A 308 4.70 -4.57 -5.76
CA HIS A 308 4.03 -4.70 -7.05
C HIS A 308 3.18 -3.47 -7.40
N LEU A 309 3.07 -3.18 -8.70
CA LEU A 309 2.24 -2.11 -9.24
C LEU A 309 0.81 -2.57 -9.58
N GLY A 310 0.20 -3.32 -8.65
CA GLY A 310 -1.19 -3.75 -8.75
C GLY A 310 -2.16 -2.66 -8.34
N ARG A 311 -3.26 -3.03 -7.68
CA ARG A 311 -4.27 -2.06 -7.22
C ARG A 311 -4.15 -1.82 -5.72
N GLY A 312 -4.12 -0.55 -5.30
CA GLY A 312 -4.20 -0.12 -3.91
C GLY A 312 -5.60 0.35 -3.49
N GLU A 313 -6.66 -0.23 -4.07
CA GLU A 313 -8.05 0.25 -3.97
C GLU A 313 -8.46 0.56 -2.53
N SER A 314 -8.77 1.83 -2.28
CA SER A 314 -9.25 2.30 -0.97
C SER A 314 -8.32 1.97 0.20
N TRP A 315 -7.02 1.81 -0.06
CA TRP A 315 -6.01 1.65 0.98
C TRP A 315 -5.91 2.93 1.82
N SER A 316 -5.77 2.78 3.13
CA SER A 316 -5.53 3.91 4.04
C SER A 316 -4.77 3.47 5.29
N PRO A 317 -3.98 4.35 5.94
CA PRO A 317 -3.59 4.14 7.31
C PRO A 317 -4.77 4.26 8.29
N LEU A 318 -4.56 3.80 9.52
CA LEU A 318 -5.45 4.08 10.64
C LEU A 318 -5.32 5.54 11.05
N TYR A 319 -6.44 6.14 11.46
CA TYR A 319 -6.50 7.51 11.92
C TYR A 319 -6.53 7.53 13.45
N PRO A 320 -5.47 8.00 14.14
CA PRO A 320 -5.56 8.22 15.59
C PRO A 320 -6.60 9.30 15.90
N PRO A 321 -7.08 9.46 17.15
CA PRO A 321 -7.81 10.67 17.52
C PRO A 321 -6.88 11.88 17.50
N ALA A 322 -7.45 13.09 17.35
CA ALA A 322 -6.67 14.34 17.30
C ALA A 322 -5.75 14.55 18.52
N ASN A 323 -6.17 14.05 19.69
CA ASN A 323 -5.38 14.05 20.93
C ASN A 323 -5.05 12.60 21.34
N PRO A 324 -3.96 12.01 20.82
CA PRO A 324 -3.62 10.61 21.09
C PRO A 324 -3.10 10.42 22.52
N THR A 325 -3.90 9.76 23.36
CA THR A 325 -3.56 9.50 24.77
C THR A 325 -2.92 8.13 25.00
N THR A 326 -3.32 7.11 24.22
CA THR A 326 -2.83 5.74 24.35
C THR A 326 -1.50 5.55 23.60
N THR A 327 -0.68 4.58 24.05
CA THR A 327 0.54 4.17 23.35
C THR A 327 0.26 3.77 21.89
N GLN A 328 -0.87 3.09 21.68
CA GLN A 328 -1.34 2.70 20.35
C GLN A 328 -1.55 3.90 19.42
N HIS A 329 -2.33 4.89 19.85
CA HIS A 329 -2.59 6.07 19.03
C HIS A 329 -1.34 6.91 18.78
N LYS A 330 -0.42 6.97 19.75
CA LYS A 330 0.86 7.67 19.59
C LYS A 330 1.76 6.97 18.56
N ALA A 331 1.81 5.64 18.59
CA ALA A 331 2.55 4.85 17.59
C ALA A 331 1.94 5.05 16.19
N TRP A 332 0.61 5.00 16.06
CA TRP A 332 -0.08 5.26 14.80
C TRP A 332 0.25 6.65 14.24
N GLN A 333 0.17 7.67 15.09
CA GLN A 333 0.51 9.03 14.70
C GLN A 333 1.97 9.15 14.23
N ALA A 334 2.91 8.51 14.93
CA ALA A 334 4.32 8.54 14.57
C ALA A 334 4.58 7.88 13.21
N CYS A 335 4.05 6.67 12.98
CA CYS A 335 4.18 5.98 11.70
C CYS A 335 3.53 6.76 10.55
N ASN A 336 2.34 7.35 10.79
CA ASN A 336 1.67 8.18 9.81
C ASN A 336 2.47 9.44 9.45
N ALA A 337 3.10 10.08 10.44
CA ALA A 337 3.95 11.24 10.20
C ALA A 337 5.20 10.87 9.36
N GLN A 338 5.81 9.71 9.63
CA GLN A 338 6.91 9.20 8.81
C GLN A 338 6.47 8.93 7.37
N TRP A 339 5.34 8.24 7.19
CA TRP A 339 4.77 7.98 5.88
C TRP A 339 4.42 9.25 5.11
N GLN A 340 3.82 10.25 5.78
CA GLN A 340 3.51 11.56 5.19
C GLN A 340 4.77 12.29 4.71
N ALA A 341 5.82 12.31 5.54
CA ALA A 341 7.10 12.89 5.16
C ALA A 341 7.71 12.17 3.95
N TYR A 342 7.63 10.84 3.91
CA TYR A 342 8.13 10.03 2.80
C TYR A 342 7.34 10.27 1.50
N CYS A 343 6.00 10.30 1.56
CA CYS A 343 5.13 10.66 0.44
C CYS A 343 5.52 12.01 -0.17
N LYS A 344 5.82 13.00 0.69
CA LYS A 344 6.33 14.30 0.22
C LYS A 344 7.63 14.14 -0.55
N SER A 345 8.63 13.48 0.03
CA SER A 345 9.93 13.28 -0.59
C SER A 345 9.83 12.60 -1.96
N ILE A 346 9.04 11.53 -2.08
CA ILE A 346 8.93 10.80 -3.35
C ILE A 346 8.12 11.57 -4.39
N ILE A 347 6.98 12.18 -4.04
CA ILE A 347 6.20 12.94 -5.03
C ILE A 347 6.99 14.15 -5.54
N ASP A 348 7.71 14.86 -4.67
CA ASP A 348 8.60 15.95 -5.09
C ASP A 348 9.67 15.47 -6.08
N ALA A 349 10.38 14.38 -5.75
CA ALA A 349 11.42 13.83 -6.61
C ALA A 349 10.86 13.35 -7.96
N GLY A 350 9.70 12.68 -7.93
CA GLY A 350 9.02 12.22 -9.14
C GLY A 350 8.53 13.35 -10.02
N LEU A 351 7.88 14.37 -9.45
CA LEU A 351 7.46 15.55 -10.20
C LEU A 351 8.65 16.27 -10.85
N GLN A 352 9.78 16.37 -10.14
CA GLN A 352 11.01 16.91 -10.74
C GLN A 352 11.50 16.07 -11.93
N CYS A 353 11.41 14.74 -11.85
CA CYS A 353 11.74 13.86 -12.97
C CYS A 353 10.82 14.11 -14.17
N LEU A 354 9.50 14.14 -13.94
CA LEU A 354 8.50 14.41 -14.99
C LEU A 354 8.74 15.78 -15.66
N LYS A 355 9.09 16.82 -14.88
CA LYS A 355 9.37 18.17 -15.39
C LYS A 355 10.69 18.29 -16.16
N LYS A 356 11.72 17.53 -15.78
CA LYS A 356 13.04 17.57 -16.44
C LYS A 356 13.04 16.86 -17.80
N ALA A 357 12.18 15.86 -17.98
CA ALA A 357 12.11 15.06 -19.20
C ALA A 357 10.70 15.04 -19.81
N PRO A 358 10.14 16.20 -20.19
CA PRO A 358 8.76 16.29 -20.72
C PRO A 358 8.56 15.51 -22.03
N ALA A 359 9.64 15.24 -22.78
CA ALA A 359 9.58 14.39 -23.96
C ALA A 359 9.11 12.96 -23.67
N GLN A 360 9.31 12.48 -22.44
CA GLN A 360 8.89 11.15 -21.97
C GLN A 360 7.46 11.13 -21.42
N LEU A 361 6.75 12.26 -21.44
CA LEU A 361 5.37 12.35 -20.98
C LEU A 361 4.38 12.24 -22.13
N ASN A 362 3.31 11.51 -21.90
CA ASN A 362 2.15 11.53 -22.78
C ASN A 362 1.49 12.92 -22.74
N ALA A 363 1.23 13.49 -23.92
CA ALA A 363 0.72 14.86 -24.06
C ALA A 363 -0.63 15.05 -23.36
N ASP A 364 -1.44 13.99 -23.30
CA ASP A 364 -2.75 14.00 -22.64
C ASP A 364 -2.68 14.21 -21.12
N TRP A 365 -1.53 13.93 -20.48
CA TRP A 365 -1.31 14.06 -19.04
C TRP A 365 -0.53 15.33 -18.65
N THR A 366 -0.01 16.10 -19.61
CA THR A 366 0.78 17.32 -19.34
C THR A 366 0.01 18.34 -18.49
N ALA A 367 -1.29 18.51 -18.74
CA ALA A 367 -2.13 19.42 -17.96
C ALA A 367 -2.23 19.01 -16.48
N SER A 368 -2.37 17.70 -16.20
CA SER A 368 -2.40 17.18 -14.82
C SER A 368 -1.02 17.26 -14.15
N VAL A 369 0.09 17.11 -14.89
CA VAL A 369 1.45 17.38 -14.36
C VAL A 369 1.61 18.84 -13.95
N ALA A 370 1.15 19.78 -14.79
CA ALA A 370 1.16 21.21 -14.46
C ALA A 370 0.24 21.53 -13.27
N ALA A 371 -0.93 20.91 -13.20
CA ALA A 371 -1.85 21.06 -12.06
C ALA A 371 -1.24 20.52 -10.75
N LEU A 372 -0.50 19.40 -10.80
CA LEU A 372 0.21 18.88 -9.63
C LEU A 372 1.29 19.86 -9.17
N ASP A 373 2.09 20.40 -10.10
CA ASP A 373 3.09 21.42 -9.77
C ASP A 373 2.46 22.69 -9.19
N LEU A 374 1.32 23.14 -9.73
CA LEU A 374 0.60 24.30 -9.20
C LEU A 374 0.02 24.02 -7.80
N TYR A 375 -0.57 22.83 -7.59
CA TYR A 375 -1.09 22.39 -6.30
C TYR A 375 0.01 22.35 -5.23
N LEU A 376 1.21 21.93 -5.60
CA LEU A 376 2.35 21.84 -4.67
C LEU A 376 3.07 23.17 -4.47
N ASN A 377 3.41 23.86 -5.56
CA ASN A 377 4.39 24.95 -5.60
C ASN A 377 3.80 26.32 -5.98
N GLY A 378 2.53 26.37 -6.40
CA GLY A 378 1.87 27.59 -6.85
C GLY A 378 1.70 28.67 -5.76
N PRO A 379 1.09 29.81 -6.10
CA PRO A 379 0.86 30.91 -5.15
C PRO A 379 0.06 30.50 -3.90
N ARG A 380 -0.81 29.49 -4.04
CA ARG A 380 -1.60 28.89 -2.96
C ARG A 380 -1.21 27.42 -2.71
N GLY A 381 -0.04 27.01 -3.17
CA GLY A 381 0.38 25.62 -3.11
C GLY A 381 0.66 25.14 -1.69
N VAL A 382 0.51 23.84 -1.44
CA VAL A 382 0.63 23.27 -0.09
C VAL A 382 2.03 23.41 0.52
N ASN A 383 3.07 23.58 -0.29
CA ASN A 383 4.41 23.88 0.20
C ASN A 383 4.53 25.29 0.82
N LYS A 384 3.54 26.18 0.63
CA LYS A 384 3.46 27.49 1.31
C LYS A 384 2.96 27.38 2.75
N THR A 385 2.43 26.22 3.15
CA THR A 385 1.96 25.92 4.51
C THR A 385 2.74 24.72 5.09
N PRO A 386 3.98 24.92 5.57
CA PRO A 386 4.88 23.80 5.92
C PRO A 386 4.31 22.85 6.98
N ALA A 387 3.52 23.37 7.93
CA ALA A 387 2.94 22.59 9.03
C ALA A 387 2.02 21.45 8.56
N THR A 388 1.41 21.59 7.39
CA THR A 388 0.47 20.60 6.82
C THR A 388 0.93 20.03 5.49
N ALA A 389 2.10 20.46 4.99
CA ALA A 389 2.58 20.08 3.67
C ALA A 389 2.70 18.56 3.54
N ALA A 390 3.46 17.88 4.42
CA ALA A 390 3.64 16.42 4.36
C ALA A 390 2.32 15.65 4.38
N GLN A 391 1.37 16.10 5.20
CA GLN A 391 0.04 15.54 5.25
C GLN A 391 -0.67 15.68 3.89
N ALA A 392 -0.59 16.84 3.24
CA ALA A 392 -1.17 17.07 1.92
C ALA A 392 -0.63 16.09 0.85
N TYR A 393 0.66 15.78 0.85
CA TYR A 393 1.25 14.80 -0.08
C TYR A 393 0.72 13.39 0.14
N ALA A 394 0.58 12.96 1.40
CA ALA A 394 -0.04 11.67 1.69
C ALA A 394 -1.49 11.61 1.17
N ASN A 395 -2.22 12.72 1.28
CA ASN A 395 -3.60 12.75 0.79
C ASN A 395 -3.69 12.65 -0.71
N LEU A 396 -2.72 13.19 -1.46
CA LEU A 396 -2.70 12.98 -2.90
C LEU A 396 -2.67 11.48 -3.24
N ILE A 397 -1.87 10.68 -2.53
CA ILE A 397 -1.87 9.22 -2.70
C ILE A 397 -3.24 8.63 -2.35
N LEU A 398 -3.82 9.04 -1.22
CA LEU A 398 -5.13 8.55 -0.78
C LEU A 398 -6.24 8.91 -1.79
N ASP A 399 -6.24 10.13 -2.30
CA ASP A 399 -7.16 10.61 -3.33
C ASP A 399 -6.96 9.82 -4.63
N ALA A 400 -5.72 9.56 -5.03
CA ALA A 400 -5.44 8.81 -6.25
C ALA A 400 -5.93 7.36 -6.17
N VAL A 401 -5.79 6.69 -5.02
CA VAL A 401 -6.29 5.31 -4.82
C VAL A 401 -7.81 5.22 -4.69
N THR A 402 -8.52 6.38 -4.68
CA THR A 402 -9.98 6.43 -4.85
C THR A 402 -10.42 6.28 -6.30
N VAL A 403 -9.54 6.55 -7.25
CA VAL A 403 -9.78 6.12 -8.62
C VAL A 403 -9.29 4.67 -8.66
N HIS A 404 -10.15 3.67 -8.87
CA HIS A 404 -9.72 2.27 -8.81
C HIS A 404 -9.06 1.84 -10.14
N ASP A 405 -7.74 1.63 -10.14
CA ASP A 405 -7.00 1.07 -11.28
C ASP A 405 -5.70 0.37 -10.81
N HIS A 406 -4.99 -0.28 -11.73
CA HIS A 406 -3.64 -0.79 -11.47
C HIS A 406 -2.59 0.29 -11.68
N GLU A 407 -1.68 0.43 -10.73
CA GLU A 407 -0.59 1.42 -10.81
C GLU A 407 0.28 1.21 -12.05
N VAL A 408 0.48 -0.05 -12.50
CA VAL A 408 1.25 -0.35 -13.72
C VAL A 408 0.61 0.28 -14.96
N LYS A 409 -0.73 0.32 -15.03
CA LYS A 409 -1.48 0.92 -16.13
C LYS A 409 -1.40 2.44 -16.08
N ARG A 410 -1.52 3.02 -14.89
CA ARG A 410 -1.40 4.47 -14.69
C ARG A 410 -0.06 4.99 -15.19
N VAL A 411 1.03 4.38 -14.72
CA VAL A 411 2.39 4.75 -15.12
C VAL A 411 2.58 4.55 -16.62
N ASN A 412 2.10 3.44 -17.18
CA ASN A 412 2.21 3.18 -18.62
C ASN A 412 1.46 4.19 -19.50
N ARG A 413 0.33 4.74 -19.02
CA ARG A 413 -0.44 5.76 -19.74
C ARG A 413 0.21 7.13 -19.66
N THR A 414 0.74 7.49 -18.49
CA THR A 414 1.38 8.80 -18.25
C THR A 414 2.71 8.93 -18.99
N LEU A 415 3.49 7.85 -19.10
CA LEU A 415 4.80 7.85 -19.77
C LEU A 415 4.72 7.36 -21.22
N LYS A 416 5.61 7.88 -22.08
CA LYS A 416 5.71 7.52 -23.51
C LYS A 416 6.57 6.31 -23.74
#